data_AF-A0A838DF64-F1
#
_entry.id   AF-A0A838DF64-F1
#
_cell.length_a   1.000
_cell.length_b   1.000
_cell.length_c   1.000
_cell.angle_alpha   90.00
_cell.angle_beta   90.00
_cell.angle_gamma   90.00
#
_symmetry.space_group_name_H-M   'P 1'
#
loop_
_entity.id
_entity.type
_entity.pdbx_description
1 polymer ?
#
loop_
_entity_poly.entity_id
_entity_poly.type
_entity_poly.pdbx_seq_one_letter_code
_entity_poly.pdbx_strand_id
1 'polypeptide(L)'
;MFLSTTALALAATSPLQERADRFLALANAGYKGLYKVSAEAQWAAVTDVKPEHDAAAATAGKAAAAFNGNPSLINEAKELLSRRSELNGITVRQLDKLLRNAAEGPMTNPELVAARVEAETRQASTLNGFEFKLDGQAISVNEIDNKLDTSTDLEERRRVWEASKESGSR
;
A
#
# COMPACT_ATOMS: atom_id res chain seq x y z
N MET A 1 39.73 -21.69 45.27
CA MET A 1 38.88 -22.12 44.14
C MET A 1 37.44 -21.80 44.51
N PHE A 2 36.95 -20.61 44.13
CA PHE A 2 35.55 -20.23 44.29
C PHE A 2 34.96 -20.07 42.89
N LEU A 3 34.14 -21.02 42.48
CA LEU A 3 33.34 -20.93 41.26
C LEU A 3 32.10 -20.08 41.59
N SER A 4 32.12 -18.81 41.19
CA SER A 4 30.91 -17.99 41.17
C SER A 4 30.09 -18.34 39.93
N THR A 5 29.02 -19.11 40.13
CA THR A 5 27.96 -19.29 39.14
C THR A 5 27.07 -18.06 39.13
N THR A 6 27.32 -17.13 38.21
CA THR A 6 26.37 -16.05 37.91
C THR A 6 25.22 -16.65 37.10
N ALA A 7 24.09 -16.90 37.76
CA ALA A 7 22.85 -17.20 37.06
C ALA A 7 22.41 -15.94 36.29
N LEU A 8 22.35 -16.02 34.95
CA LEU A 8 21.62 -15.04 34.16
C LEU A 8 20.14 -15.20 34.49
N ALA A 9 19.60 -14.29 35.30
CA ALA A 9 18.16 -14.14 35.40
C ALA A 9 17.65 -13.59 34.04
N LEU A 10 16.91 -14.41 33.29
CA LEU A 10 16.02 -13.91 32.25
C LEU A 10 15.03 -12.97 32.94
N ALA A 11 15.22 -11.66 32.78
CA ALA A 11 14.28 -10.69 33.29
C ALA A 11 12.90 -11.00 32.69
N ALA A 12 11.91 -11.25 33.56
CA ALA A 12 10.54 -11.47 33.13
C ALA A 12 10.07 -10.26 32.31
N THR A 13 9.45 -10.52 31.17
CA THR A 13 8.87 -9.50 30.30
C THR A 13 7.89 -8.64 31.10
N SER A 14 7.98 -7.31 30.97
CA SER A 14 7.08 -6.42 31.72
C SER A 14 5.63 -6.65 31.29
N PRO A 15 4.62 -6.47 32.17
CA PRO A 15 3.22 -6.60 31.78
C PRO A 15 2.81 -5.71 30.60
N LEU A 16 3.45 -4.53 30.49
CA LEU A 16 3.26 -3.62 29.36
C LEU A 16 3.82 -4.20 28.06
N GLN A 17 5.01 -4.80 28.11
CA GLN A 17 5.62 -5.46 26.96
C GLN A 17 4.78 -6.66 26.51
N GLU A 18 4.28 -7.48 27.43
CA GLU A 18 3.38 -8.58 27.08
C GLU A 18 2.06 -8.11 26.46
N ARG A 19 1.49 -6.99 26.94
CA ARG A 19 0.32 -6.35 26.33
C ARG A 19 0.63 -5.92 24.90
N ALA A 20 1.77 -5.27 24.69
CA ALA A 20 2.21 -4.84 23.36
C ALA A 20 2.42 -6.03 22.41
N ASP A 21 3.03 -7.12 22.89
CA ASP A 21 3.28 -8.31 22.08
C ASP A 21 1.98 -9.01 21.65
N ARG A 22 1.01 -9.14 22.56
CA ARG A 22 -0.32 -9.69 22.23
C ARG A 22 -1.07 -8.79 21.24
N PHE A 23 -1.04 -7.48 21.45
CA PHE A 23 -1.64 -6.51 20.54
C PHE A 23 -1.02 -6.60 19.14
N LEU A 24 0.31 -6.57 19.05
CA LEU A 24 1.03 -6.66 17.79
C LEU A 24 0.84 -8.00 17.10
N ALA A 25 0.71 -9.11 17.83
CA ALA A 25 0.39 -10.41 17.24
C ALA A 25 -0.96 -10.36 16.48
N LEU A 26 -1.99 -9.78 17.10
CA LEU A 26 -3.30 -9.60 16.46
C LEU A 26 -3.23 -8.62 15.29
N ALA A 27 -2.63 -7.45 15.50
CA ALA A 27 -2.55 -6.41 14.48
C ALA A 27 -1.75 -6.88 13.25
N ASN A 28 -0.63 -7.56 13.46
CA ASN A 28 0.21 -8.10 12.38
C ASN A 28 -0.49 -9.22 11.61
N ALA A 29 -1.25 -10.08 12.29
CA ALA A 29 -2.01 -11.14 11.62
C ALA A 29 -3.10 -10.55 10.70
N GLY A 30 -3.87 -9.58 11.20
CA GLY A 30 -4.89 -8.89 10.41
C GLY A 30 -4.28 -8.10 9.25
N TYR A 31 -3.19 -7.36 9.49
CA TYR A 31 -2.46 -6.64 8.46
C TYR A 31 -1.97 -7.57 7.35
N LYS A 32 -1.30 -8.69 7.72
CA LYS A 32 -0.77 -9.65 6.74
C LYS A 32 -1.87 -10.25 5.87
N GLY A 33 -3.01 -10.62 6.48
CA GLY A 33 -4.13 -11.20 5.76
C GLY A 33 -4.73 -10.23 4.74
N LEU A 34 -5.07 -9.02 5.18
CA LEU A 34 -5.69 -8.02 4.32
C LEU A 34 -4.72 -7.46 3.27
N TYR A 35 -3.45 -7.28 3.63
CA TYR A 35 -2.41 -6.89 2.68
C TYR A 35 -2.29 -7.90 1.54
N LYS A 36 -2.26 -9.20 1.87
CA LYS A 36 -2.18 -10.26 0.85
C LYS A 36 -3.35 -10.18 -0.13
N VAL A 37 -4.59 -10.14 0.39
CA VAL A 37 -5.79 -10.08 -0.45
C VAL A 37 -5.80 -8.81 -1.32
N SER A 38 -5.45 -7.66 -0.74
CA SER A 38 -5.37 -6.40 -1.47
C SER A 38 -4.29 -6.42 -2.56
N ALA A 39 -3.12 -7.01 -2.29
CA ALA A 39 -2.04 -7.11 -3.25
C ALA A 39 -2.39 -8.06 -4.40
N GLU A 40 -3.02 -9.20 -4.11
CA GLU A 40 -3.47 -10.16 -5.14
C GLU A 40 -4.57 -9.54 -6.02
N ALA A 41 -5.54 -8.82 -5.45
CA ALA A 41 -6.58 -8.14 -6.20
C ALA A 41 -5.99 -7.02 -7.10
N GLN A 42 -5.04 -6.24 -6.57
CA GLN A 42 -4.34 -5.23 -7.35
C GLN A 42 -3.54 -5.86 -8.49
N TRP A 43 -2.85 -6.97 -8.24
CA TRP A 43 -2.12 -7.70 -9.27
C TRP A 43 -3.04 -8.15 -10.41
N ALA A 44 -4.20 -8.72 -10.08
CA ALA A 44 -5.19 -9.10 -11.09
C ALA A 44 -5.64 -7.88 -11.92
N ALA A 45 -5.99 -6.76 -11.28
CA ALA A 45 -6.46 -5.56 -11.97
C ALA A 45 -5.42 -4.95 -12.94
N VAL A 46 -4.11 -5.06 -12.65
CA VAL A 46 -3.06 -4.52 -13.53
C VAL A 46 -2.53 -5.50 -14.57
N THR A 47 -2.84 -6.80 -14.44
CA THR A 47 -2.40 -7.84 -15.39
C THR A 47 -3.52 -8.36 -16.29
N ASP A 48 -4.78 -8.21 -15.86
CA ASP A 48 -5.98 -8.51 -16.63
C ASP A 48 -6.99 -7.38 -16.37
N VAL A 49 -6.96 -6.35 -17.21
CA VAL A 49 -7.74 -5.11 -16.99
C VAL A 49 -9.21 -5.37 -17.35
N LYS A 50 -10.02 -5.70 -16.34
CA LYS A 50 -11.46 -5.95 -16.47
C LYS A 50 -12.24 -5.28 -15.34
N PRO A 51 -13.50 -4.86 -15.58
CA PRO A 51 -14.33 -4.23 -14.55
C PRO A 51 -14.45 -5.05 -13.25
N GLU A 52 -14.49 -6.39 -13.35
CA GLU A 52 -14.59 -7.27 -12.17
C GLU A 52 -13.31 -7.26 -11.33
N HIS A 53 -12.15 -7.17 -11.98
CA HIS A 53 -10.85 -7.09 -11.30
C HIS A 53 -10.63 -5.72 -10.66
N ASP A 54 -11.03 -4.64 -11.34
CA ASP A 54 -11.04 -3.28 -10.77
C ASP A 54 -11.93 -3.20 -9.53
N ALA A 55 -13.16 -3.73 -9.60
CA ALA A 55 -14.08 -3.76 -8.47
C ALA A 55 -13.53 -4.57 -7.29
N ALA A 56 -12.86 -5.70 -7.56
CA ALA A 56 -12.19 -6.51 -6.54
C ALA A 56 -11.04 -5.73 -5.87
N ALA A 57 -10.20 -5.05 -6.66
CA ALA A 57 -9.11 -4.22 -6.16
C ALA A 57 -9.62 -3.07 -5.28
N ALA A 58 -10.65 -2.34 -5.74
CA ALA A 58 -11.28 -1.27 -4.96
C ALA A 58 -11.86 -1.78 -3.63
N THR A 59 -12.56 -2.92 -3.66
CA THR A 59 -13.15 -3.54 -2.46
C THR A 59 -12.08 -3.96 -1.46
N ALA A 60 -11.04 -4.67 -1.93
CA ALA A 60 -9.96 -5.14 -1.08
C ALA A 60 -9.13 -3.98 -0.50
N GLY A 61 -8.87 -2.95 -1.31
CA GLY A 61 -8.17 -1.73 -0.89
C GLY A 61 -8.92 -0.97 0.20
N LYS A 62 -10.24 -0.81 0.07
CA LYS A 62 -11.10 -0.23 1.11
C LYS A 62 -11.05 -1.04 2.41
N ALA A 63 -11.11 -2.37 2.33
CA ALA A 63 -11.04 -3.23 3.52
C ALA A 63 -9.68 -3.12 4.23
N ALA A 64 -8.57 -3.10 3.47
CA ALA A 64 -7.23 -2.91 4.02
C ALA A 64 -7.07 -1.53 4.67
N ALA A 65 -7.58 -0.47 4.02
CA ALA A 65 -7.57 0.88 4.58
C ALA A 65 -8.42 0.97 5.87
N ALA A 66 -9.60 0.35 5.87
CA ALA A 66 -10.49 0.31 7.03
C ALA A 66 -9.85 -0.37 8.25
N PHE A 67 -9.11 -1.45 8.03
CA PHE A 67 -8.35 -2.11 9.09
C PHE A 67 -7.19 -1.25 9.58
N ASN A 68 -6.35 -0.74 8.66
CA ASN A 68 -5.16 0.04 9.05
C ASN A 68 -5.53 1.34 9.77
N GLY A 69 -6.59 2.01 9.32
CA GLY A 69 -7.08 3.24 9.93
C GLY A 69 -8.01 3.03 11.13
N ASN A 70 -8.20 1.80 11.61
CA ASN A 70 -9.14 1.49 12.68
C ASN A 70 -8.79 2.29 13.97
N PRO A 71 -9.72 3.10 14.51
CA PRO A 71 -9.45 3.92 15.69
C PRO A 71 -8.99 3.14 16.92
N SER A 72 -9.49 1.91 17.12
CA SER A 72 -9.09 1.06 18.24
C SER A 72 -7.63 0.62 18.12
N LEU A 73 -7.16 0.26 16.91
CA LEU A 73 -5.75 -0.08 16.70
C LEU A 73 -4.84 1.15 16.88
N ILE A 74 -5.28 2.31 16.38
CA ILE A 74 -4.54 3.57 16.52
C ILE A 74 -4.42 3.97 17.99
N ASN A 75 -5.52 3.89 18.74
CA ASN A 75 -5.56 4.30 20.14
C ASN A 75 -4.70 3.37 21.01
N GLU A 76 -4.80 2.06 20.83
CA GLU A 76 -3.97 1.08 21.55
C GLU A 76 -2.48 1.30 21.25
N ALA A 77 -2.11 1.53 19.99
CA ALA A 77 -0.73 1.81 19.62
C ALA A 77 -0.20 3.11 20.25
N LYS A 78 -1.01 4.18 20.26
CA LYS A 78 -0.66 5.44 20.93
C LYS A 78 -0.51 5.28 22.44
N GLU A 79 -1.41 4.52 23.07
CA GLU A 79 -1.36 4.26 24.51
C GLU A 79 -0.08 3.51 24.88
N LEU A 80 0.26 2.44 24.16
CA LEU A 80 1.50 1.68 24.37
C LEU A 80 2.75 2.56 24.16
N LEU A 81 2.75 3.40 23.11
CA LEU A 81 3.85 4.31 22.82
C LEU A 81 4.00 5.44 23.85
N SER A 82 2.98 5.77 24.64
CA SER A 82 3.09 6.76 25.73
C SER A 82 4.12 6.35 26.79
N ARG A 83 4.36 5.04 26.93
CA ARG A 83 5.34 4.44 27.85
C ARG A 83 6.48 3.74 27.11
N ARG A 84 6.91 4.32 25.98
CA ARG A 84 7.93 3.75 25.08
C ARG A 84 9.24 3.32 25.75
N SER A 85 9.64 3.94 26.85
CA SER A 85 10.88 3.60 27.58
C SER A 85 10.82 2.23 28.26
N GLU A 86 9.62 1.67 28.41
CA GLU A 86 9.38 0.36 29.04
C GLU A 86 9.16 -0.76 28.01
N LEU A 87 9.24 -0.43 26.72
CA LEU A 87 9.10 -1.35 25.61
C LEU A 87 10.47 -1.59 24.95
N ASN A 88 10.66 -2.77 24.38
CA ASN A 88 11.83 -3.04 23.57
C ASN A 88 11.79 -2.24 22.25
N GLY A 89 12.97 -2.01 21.66
CA GLY A 89 13.09 -1.17 20.47
C GLY A 89 12.39 -1.70 19.22
N ILE A 90 12.18 -3.01 19.09
CA ILE A 90 11.47 -3.61 17.95
C ILE A 90 9.97 -3.36 18.08
N THR A 91 9.41 -3.58 19.27
CA THR A 91 8.00 -3.29 19.58
C THR A 91 7.68 -1.82 19.30
N VAL A 92 8.51 -0.88 19.75
CA VAL A 92 8.33 0.55 19.45
C VAL A 92 8.28 0.81 17.94
N ARG A 93 9.21 0.25 17.16
CA ARG A 93 9.24 0.41 15.69
C ARG A 93 8.00 -0.18 15.01
N GLN A 94 7.49 -1.32 15.49
CA GLN A 94 6.28 -1.93 14.94
C GLN A 94 5.03 -1.08 15.24
N LEU A 95 4.91 -0.54 16.45
CA LEU A 95 3.82 0.37 16.81
C LEU A 95 3.87 1.66 15.98
N ASP A 96 5.05 2.25 15.80
CA ASP A 96 5.23 3.42 14.92
C ASP A 96 4.85 3.11 13.46
N LYS A 97 5.21 1.93 12.96
CA LYS A 97 4.84 1.49 11.60
C LYS A 97 3.33 1.33 11.47
N LEU A 98 2.64 0.79 12.48
CA LEU A 98 1.18 0.70 12.51
C LEU A 98 0.54 2.10 12.39
N LEU A 99 1.01 3.08 13.18
CA LEU A 99 0.50 4.46 13.10
C LEU A 99 0.76 5.11 11.75
N ARG A 100 1.90 4.83 11.10
CA ARG A 100 2.19 5.32 9.75
C ARG A 100 1.27 4.69 8.70
N ASN A 101 1.00 3.38 8.80
CA ASN A 101 0.04 2.73 7.92
C ASN A 101 -1.38 3.31 8.10
N ALA A 102 -1.76 3.67 9.32
CA ALA A 102 -3.05 4.31 9.59
C ALA A 102 -3.17 5.70 8.94
N ALA A 103 -2.07 6.45 8.82
CA ALA A 103 -2.06 7.77 8.19
C ALA A 103 -2.32 7.72 6.67
N GLU A 104 -2.04 6.59 6.01
CA GLU A 104 -2.35 6.36 4.59
C GLU A 104 -3.86 6.16 4.34
N GLY A 105 -4.64 5.81 5.37
CA GLY A 105 -6.08 5.57 5.24
C GLY A 105 -6.82 5.89 6.53
N PRO A 106 -6.79 7.15 7.00
CA PRO A 106 -7.33 7.49 8.31
C PRO A 106 -8.85 7.34 8.30
N MET A 107 -9.38 6.40 9.10
CA MET A 107 -10.83 6.17 9.20
C MET A 107 -11.54 7.20 10.08
N THR A 108 -10.88 8.32 10.41
CA THR A 108 -11.53 9.54 10.87
C THR A 108 -12.33 10.21 9.76
N ASN A 109 -12.04 9.91 8.48
CA ASN A 109 -12.85 10.31 7.32
C ASN A 109 -12.96 9.14 6.31
N PRO A 110 -13.85 8.17 6.55
CA PRO A 110 -13.96 6.97 5.72
C PRO A 110 -14.43 7.25 4.29
N GLU A 111 -15.24 8.31 4.08
CA GLU A 111 -15.72 8.70 2.76
C GLU A 111 -14.57 9.19 1.87
N LEU A 112 -13.67 10.02 2.42
CA LEU A 112 -12.48 10.48 1.71
C LEU A 112 -11.57 9.32 1.32
N VAL A 113 -11.36 8.37 2.23
CA VAL A 113 -10.56 7.17 1.96
C VAL A 113 -11.18 6.34 0.84
N ALA A 114 -12.50 6.10 0.90
CA ALA A 114 -13.21 5.38 -0.15
C ALA A 114 -13.13 6.10 -1.50
N ALA A 115 -13.33 7.42 -1.52
CA ALA A 115 -13.24 8.22 -2.74
C ALA A 115 -11.83 8.18 -3.36
N ARG A 116 -10.78 8.20 -2.53
CA ARG A 116 -9.39 8.07 -3.00
C ARG A 116 -9.13 6.71 -3.63
N VAL A 117 -9.47 5.61 -2.93
CA VAL A 117 -9.29 4.25 -3.47
C VAL A 117 -9.99 4.10 -4.82
N GLU A 118 -11.23 4.60 -4.92
CA GLU A 118 -11.98 4.60 -6.18
C GLU A 118 -11.32 5.42 -7.29
N ALA A 119 -10.76 6.60 -6.96
CA ALA A 119 -10.04 7.42 -7.92
C ALA A 119 -8.74 6.76 -8.41
N GLU A 120 -7.97 6.16 -7.50
CA GLU A 120 -6.73 5.43 -7.82
C GLU A 120 -7.02 4.19 -8.68
N THR A 121 -8.06 3.41 -8.36
CA THR A 121 -8.49 2.27 -9.17
C THR A 121 -8.89 2.72 -10.58
N ARG A 122 -9.70 3.79 -10.71
CA ARG A 122 -10.08 4.31 -12.03
C ARG A 122 -8.87 4.80 -12.83
N GLN A 123 -7.96 5.53 -12.20
CA GLN A 123 -6.74 6.00 -12.85
C GLN A 123 -5.91 4.82 -13.37
N ALA A 124 -5.72 3.79 -12.55
CA ALA A 124 -4.97 2.60 -12.93
C ALA A 124 -5.65 1.85 -14.10
N SER A 125 -6.97 1.68 -14.04
CA SER A 125 -7.76 1.06 -15.11
C SER A 125 -7.64 1.82 -16.43
N THR A 126 -7.81 3.16 -16.39
CA THR A 126 -7.62 4.02 -17.57
C THR A 126 -6.22 3.88 -18.14
N LEU A 127 -5.17 3.92 -17.32
CA LEU A 127 -3.79 3.84 -17.80
C LEU A 127 -3.45 2.46 -18.38
N ASN A 128 -3.81 1.39 -17.69
CA ASN A 128 -3.42 0.03 -18.04
C ASN A 128 -4.26 -0.55 -19.19
N GLY A 129 -5.52 -0.11 -19.33
CA GLY A 129 -6.43 -0.54 -20.39
C GLY A 129 -6.44 0.36 -21.63
N PHE A 130 -5.60 1.40 -21.69
CA PHE A 130 -5.63 2.36 -22.79
C PHE A 130 -5.07 1.77 -24.09
N GLU A 131 -5.88 1.77 -25.15
CA GLU A 131 -5.41 1.49 -26.51
C GLU A 131 -4.90 2.79 -27.14
N PHE A 132 -3.58 2.97 -27.19
CA PHE A 132 -2.97 4.09 -27.88
C PHE A 132 -3.13 3.98 -29.40
N LYS A 133 -3.31 5.12 -30.07
CA LYS A 133 -3.43 5.18 -31.52
C LYS A 133 -2.50 6.23 -32.11
N LEU A 134 -1.88 5.89 -33.24
CA LEU A 134 -1.13 6.82 -34.08
C LEU A 134 -1.76 6.78 -35.48
N ASP A 135 -2.20 7.93 -35.97
CA ASP A 135 -2.88 8.05 -37.27
C ASP A 135 -4.06 7.07 -37.44
N GLY A 136 -4.79 6.82 -36.34
CA GLY A 136 -5.94 5.92 -36.29
C GLY A 136 -5.60 4.43 -36.15
N GLN A 137 -4.33 4.05 -36.18
CA GLN A 137 -3.87 2.67 -35.99
C GLN A 137 -3.37 2.44 -34.57
N ALA A 138 -3.63 1.25 -34.01
CA ALA A 138 -3.13 0.88 -32.70
C ALA A 138 -1.60 0.90 -32.67
N ILE A 139 -1.03 1.44 -31.60
CA ILE A 139 0.42 1.48 -31.35
C ILE A 139 0.69 1.07 -29.90
N SER A 140 1.73 0.29 -29.66
CA SER A 140 2.13 -0.10 -28.31
C SER A 140 2.99 0.97 -27.62
N VAL A 141 3.05 0.94 -26.29
CA VAL A 141 3.93 1.82 -25.51
C VAL A 141 5.40 1.62 -25.89
N ASN A 142 5.82 0.38 -26.15
CA ASN A 142 7.19 0.09 -26.60
C ASN A 142 7.49 0.70 -27.98
N GLU A 143 6.51 0.72 -28.89
CA GLU A 143 6.67 1.37 -30.19
C GLU A 143 6.70 2.89 -30.09
N ILE A 144 5.87 3.48 -29.21
CA ILE A 144 5.93 4.91 -28.87
C ILE A 144 7.33 5.26 -28.36
N ASP A 145 7.83 4.55 -27.35
CA ASP A 145 9.15 4.79 -26.76
C ASP A 145 10.26 4.65 -27.80
N ASN A 146 10.25 3.57 -28.59
CA ASN A 146 11.23 3.35 -29.64
C ASN A 146 11.22 4.47 -30.70
N LYS A 147 10.04 4.95 -31.12
CA LYS A 147 9.93 6.06 -32.07
C LYS A 147 10.41 7.39 -31.48
N LEU A 148 10.10 7.67 -30.22
CA LEU A 148 10.57 8.87 -29.51
C LEU A 148 12.08 8.85 -29.27
N ASP A 149 12.68 7.67 -29.14
CA ASP A 149 14.14 7.53 -29.01
C ASP A 149 14.85 7.65 -30.36
N THR A 150 14.35 6.96 -31.39
CA THR A 150 15.10 6.75 -32.64
C THR A 150 14.75 7.70 -33.79
N SER A 151 13.55 8.29 -33.82
CA SER A 151 13.15 9.14 -34.95
C SER A 151 13.88 10.48 -34.94
N THR A 152 14.39 10.90 -36.10
CA THR A 152 14.98 12.23 -36.33
C THR A 152 14.01 13.19 -37.03
N ASP A 153 12.82 12.74 -37.42
CA ASP A 153 11.78 13.59 -38.01
C ASP A 153 10.97 14.27 -36.90
N LEU A 154 11.05 15.60 -36.81
CA LEU A 154 10.35 16.38 -35.80
C LEU A 154 8.82 16.25 -35.89
N GLU A 155 8.28 16.10 -37.11
CA GLU A 155 6.85 15.98 -37.31
C GLU A 155 6.34 14.60 -36.86
N GLU A 156 7.09 13.52 -37.15
CA GLU A 156 6.79 12.19 -36.61
C GLU A 156 6.89 12.20 -35.08
N ARG A 157 7.97 12.74 -34.51
CA ARG A 157 8.15 12.82 -33.05
C ARG A 157 7.01 13.57 -32.38
N ARG A 158 6.52 14.67 -32.97
CA ARG A 158 5.37 15.42 -32.43
C ARG A 158 4.11 14.57 -32.41
N ARG A 159 3.76 13.91 -33.53
CA ARG A 159 2.56 13.04 -33.61
C ARG A 159 2.64 11.89 -32.59
N VAL A 160 3.79 11.25 -32.45
CA VAL A 160 4.01 10.17 -31.48
C VAL A 160 3.91 10.70 -30.04
N TRP A 161 4.47 11.87 -29.76
CA TRP A 161 4.36 12.49 -28.44
C TRP A 161 2.91 12.83 -28.09
N GLU A 162 2.15 13.40 -29.03
CA GLU A 162 0.73 13.72 -28.86
C GLU A 162 -0.09 12.46 -28.57
N ALA A 163 0.12 11.39 -29.35
CA ALA A 163 -0.50 10.08 -29.13
C ALA A 163 -0.21 9.54 -27.71
N SER A 164 1.02 9.73 -27.19
CA SER A 164 1.39 9.29 -25.84
C SER A 164 0.65 10.01 -24.70
N LYS A 165 -0.02 11.15 -24.97
CA LYS A 165 -0.74 11.94 -23.95
C LYS A 165 -2.23 11.66 -23.90
N GLU A 166 -2.77 10.90 -24.84
CA GLU A 166 -4.22 10.68 -24.95
C GLU A 166 -4.83 9.99 -23.73
N SER A 167 -4.07 9.14 -23.03
CA SER A 167 -4.54 8.46 -21.81
C SER A 167 -4.86 9.42 -20.67
N GLY A 168 -4.22 10.59 -20.63
CA GLY A 168 -4.44 11.63 -19.62
C GLY A 168 -5.61 12.57 -19.93
N SER A 169 -6.20 12.48 -21.12
CA SER A 169 -7.38 13.27 -21.53
C SER A 169 -8.70 12.62 -21.10
N ARG A 170 -8.66 11.49 -20.38
CA ARG A 170 -9.81 10.71 -19.96
C ARG A 170 -10.08 10.78 -18.47
#